data_AF-A0A2E6ISQ1-F1
#
_entry.id   AF-A0A2E6ISQ1-F1
#
_cell.length_a   1.000
_cell.length_b   1.000
_cell.length_c   1.000
_cell.angle_alpha   90.00
_cell.angle_beta   90.00
_cell.angle_gamma   90.00
#
_symmetry.space_group_name_H-M   'P 1'
#
loop_
_entity.id
_entity.type
_entity.pdbx_description
1 polymer ?
#
loop_
_entity_poly.entity_id
_entity_poly.type
_entity_poly.pdbx_seq_one_letter_code
_entity_poly.pdbx_strand_id
1 'polypeptide(L)'
;MPHDPSDLATALGSRICHDLASPLGALMAGLDLLEMSGRPSPELALMRESVEGARATLDLLRLAFGPAGAGEAIGAEALRALCAAPLAARPRLTLDWTLAEALPRPEARRLALALLCALHALPRGGTLRVAREGAALCLAARGEIAADPALWQGLGGTAPLPEPDPRRIEFALLAQALARDGARLTISHAGDTLRLALLPAGKD
;
A
#
# COMPACT_ATOMS: atom_id res chain seq x y z
N MET A 1 -26.97 16.29 0.51
CA MET A 1 -26.29 15.30 1.35
C MET A 1 -24.92 15.88 1.68
N PRO A 2 -24.57 16.13 2.95
CA PRO A 2 -23.20 16.52 3.28
C PRO A 2 -22.30 15.35 2.84
N HIS A 3 -21.26 15.65 2.06
CA HIS A 3 -20.24 14.65 1.76
C HIS A 3 -19.59 14.23 3.08
N ASP A 4 -19.48 12.92 3.31
CA ASP A 4 -18.65 12.41 4.41
C ASP A 4 -17.24 13.01 4.24
N PRO A 5 -16.62 13.60 5.28
CA PRO A 5 -15.24 14.08 5.21
C PRO A 5 -14.25 13.08 4.59
N SER A 6 -14.51 11.76 4.74
CA SER A 6 -13.73 10.69 4.10
C SER A 6 -13.86 10.66 2.57
N ASP A 7 -15.05 10.95 2.03
CA ASP A 7 -15.29 11.02 0.59
C ASP A 7 -14.53 12.20 -0.03
N LEU A 8 -14.48 13.33 0.68
CA LEU A 8 -13.73 14.51 0.24
C LEU A 8 -12.22 14.23 0.21
N ALA A 9 -11.68 13.58 1.25
CA ALA A 9 -10.27 13.21 1.30
C ALA A 9 -9.89 12.22 0.17
N THR A 10 -10.77 11.24 -0.09
CA THR A 10 -10.60 10.28 -1.19
C THR A 10 -10.62 10.98 -2.55
N ALA A 11 -11.55 11.93 -2.75
CA ALA A 11 -11.64 12.71 -4.00
C ALA A 11 -10.39 13.60 -4.20
N LEU A 12 -9.89 14.24 -3.14
CA LEU A 12 -8.67 15.04 -3.18
C LEU A 12 -7.44 14.17 -3.53
N GLY A 13 -7.27 13.01 -2.87
CA GLY A 13 -6.19 12.08 -3.17
C GLY A 13 -6.22 11.59 -4.62
N SER A 14 -7.40 11.27 -5.14
CA SER A 14 -7.60 10.90 -6.54
C SER A 14 -7.20 12.02 -7.50
N ARG A 15 -7.56 13.28 -7.19
CA ARG A 15 -7.20 14.44 -8.02
C ARG A 15 -5.69 14.68 -8.03
N ILE A 16 -5.04 14.60 -6.88
CA ILE A 16 -3.57 14.72 -6.79
C ILE A 16 -2.89 13.62 -7.62
N CYS A 17 -3.35 12.37 -7.51
CA CYS A 17 -2.80 11.27 -8.30
C CYS A 17 -2.99 11.48 -9.82
N HIS A 18 -4.16 11.98 -10.23
CA HIS A 18 -4.46 12.30 -11.62
C HIS A 18 -3.52 13.38 -12.17
N ASP A 19 -3.35 14.48 -11.43
CA ASP A 19 -2.57 15.62 -11.90
C ASP A 19 -1.06 15.32 -11.95
N LEU A 20 -0.56 14.40 -11.10
CA LEU A 20 0.84 13.96 -11.11
C LEU A 20 1.13 12.85 -12.14
N ALA A 21 0.12 12.14 -12.64
CA ALA A 21 0.34 11.03 -13.57
C ALA A 21 0.90 11.50 -14.93
N SER A 22 0.38 12.60 -15.46
CA SER A 22 0.80 13.18 -16.75
C SER A 22 2.25 13.70 -16.76
N PRO A 23 2.67 14.59 -15.83
CA PRO A 23 4.05 15.10 -15.81
C PRO A 23 5.07 13.99 -15.57
N LEU A 24 4.74 12.99 -14.73
CA LEU A 24 5.58 11.80 -14.63
C LEU A 24 5.65 11.10 -15.98
N GLY A 25 4.53 10.73 -16.61
CA GLY A 25 4.54 10.06 -17.92
C GLY A 25 5.39 10.77 -18.98
N ALA A 26 5.33 12.10 -19.04
CA ALA A 26 6.15 12.92 -19.93
C ALA A 26 7.66 12.82 -19.62
N LEU A 27 8.05 12.79 -18.34
CA LEU A 27 9.45 12.61 -17.92
C LEU A 27 10.00 11.25 -18.35
N MET A 28 9.24 10.15 -18.17
CA MET A 28 9.64 8.82 -18.64
C MET A 28 9.89 8.83 -20.15
N ALA A 29 8.94 9.35 -20.93
CA ALA A 29 9.07 9.42 -22.38
C ALA A 29 10.28 10.25 -22.83
N GLY A 30 10.57 11.35 -22.13
CA GLY A 30 11.77 12.15 -22.37
C GLY A 30 13.07 11.38 -22.09
N LEU A 31 13.11 10.60 -21.01
CA LEU A 31 14.26 9.73 -20.69
C LEU A 31 14.45 8.63 -21.75
N ASP A 32 13.37 8.01 -22.20
CA ASP A 32 13.40 7.00 -23.27
C ASP A 32 14.00 7.60 -24.56
N LEU A 33 13.59 8.80 -24.95
CA LEU A 33 14.13 9.50 -26.13
C LEU A 33 15.62 9.84 -25.98
N LEU A 34 16.05 10.24 -24.78
CA LEU A 34 17.46 10.55 -24.50
C LEU A 34 18.34 9.30 -24.60
N GLU A 35 17.89 8.16 -24.10
CA GLU A 35 18.60 6.89 -24.25
C GLU A 35 18.69 6.44 -25.70
N MET A 36 17.60 6.56 -26.46
CA MET A 36 17.59 6.28 -27.90
C MET A 36 18.55 7.18 -28.69
N SER A 37 18.80 8.40 -28.21
CA SER A 37 19.75 9.35 -28.83
C SER A 37 21.23 9.01 -28.60
N GLY A 38 21.53 7.91 -27.91
CA GLY A 38 22.90 7.42 -27.72
C GLY A 38 23.68 8.15 -26.62
N ARG A 39 22.99 8.74 -25.64
CA ARG A 39 23.62 9.39 -24.46
C ARG A 39 23.39 8.64 -23.14
N PRO A 40 23.60 7.30 -23.04
CA PRO A 40 23.49 6.65 -21.75
C PRO A 40 24.53 7.25 -20.79
N SER A 41 24.08 7.74 -19.63
CA SER A 41 24.96 8.19 -18.56
C SER A 41 24.48 7.66 -17.22
N PRO A 42 25.37 7.50 -16.22
CA PRO A 42 24.99 7.13 -14.86
C PRO A 42 23.92 8.05 -14.27
N GLU A 43 23.98 9.35 -14.59
CA GLU A 43 23.00 10.35 -14.15
C GLU A 43 21.62 10.11 -14.75
N LEU A 44 21.53 9.74 -16.04
CA LEU A 44 20.25 9.39 -16.66
C LEU A 44 19.66 8.10 -16.08
N ALA A 45 20.50 7.10 -15.76
CA ALA A 45 20.05 5.87 -15.11
C ALA A 45 19.48 6.16 -13.70
N LEU A 46 20.15 7.02 -12.92
CA LEU A 46 19.65 7.45 -11.61
C LEU A 46 18.34 8.26 -11.71
N MET A 47 18.23 9.12 -12.72
CA MET A 47 16.98 9.84 -13.00
C MET A 47 15.87 8.87 -13.36
N ARG A 48 16.11 7.90 -14.25
CA ARG A 48 15.14 6.87 -14.61
C ARG A 48 14.65 6.09 -13.40
N GLU A 49 15.57 5.55 -12.60
CA GLU A 49 15.23 4.81 -11.38
C GLU A 49 14.35 5.66 -10.44
N SER A 50 14.69 6.95 -10.29
CA SER A 50 13.92 7.87 -9.45
C SER A 50 12.51 8.12 -9.98
N VAL A 51 12.35 8.35 -11.28
CA VAL A 51 11.03 8.63 -11.87
C VAL A 51 10.17 7.36 -11.93
N GLU A 52 10.77 6.20 -12.22
CA GLU A 52 10.09 4.89 -12.15
C GLU A 52 9.60 4.60 -10.72
N GLY A 53 10.45 4.82 -9.71
CA GLY A 53 10.09 4.67 -8.30
C GLY A 53 8.96 5.64 -7.88
N ALA A 54 9.02 6.90 -8.33
CA ALA A 54 7.97 7.87 -8.08
C ALA A 54 6.64 7.47 -8.72
N ARG A 55 6.68 6.96 -9.97
CA ARG A 55 5.51 6.49 -10.69
C ARG A 55 4.89 5.27 -10.01
N ALA A 56 5.70 4.28 -9.65
CA ALA A 56 5.24 3.08 -8.97
C ALA A 56 4.62 3.42 -7.59
N THR A 57 5.22 4.37 -6.86
CA THR A 57 4.65 4.90 -5.61
C THR A 57 3.30 5.57 -5.87
N LEU A 58 3.20 6.42 -6.89
CA LEU A 58 1.94 7.09 -7.24
C LEU A 58 0.83 6.08 -7.57
N ASP A 59 1.15 5.02 -8.32
CA ASP A 59 0.19 3.98 -8.67
C ASP A 59 -0.26 3.17 -7.44
N LEU A 60 0.63 2.89 -6.47
CA LEU A 60 0.25 2.31 -5.18
C LEU A 60 -0.67 3.25 -4.39
N LEU A 61 -0.34 4.54 -4.30
CA LEU A 61 -1.15 5.52 -3.56
C LEU A 61 -2.54 5.67 -4.20
N ARG A 62 -2.63 5.61 -5.53
CA ARG A 62 -3.91 5.62 -6.25
C ARG A 62 -4.76 4.40 -5.91
N LEU A 63 -4.16 3.23 -5.70
CA LEU A 63 -4.87 2.04 -5.21
C LEU A 63 -5.29 2.18 -3.74
N ALA A 64 -4.38 2.61 -2.87
CA ALA A 64 -4.59 2.64 -1.42
C ALA A 64 -5.54 3.76 -0.99
N PHE A 65 -5.37 4.97 -1.52
CA PHE A 65 -6.06 6.19 -1.09
C PHE A 65 -7.20 6.60 -2.02
N GLY A 66 -7.25 6.02 -3.22
CA GLY A 66 -8.34 6.25 -4.16
C GLY A 66 -9.63 5.47 -3.82
N PRO A 67 -10.71 5.73 -4.56
CA PRO A 67 -11.97 5.03 -4.36
C PRO A 67 -11.85 3.54 -4.75
N ALA A 68 -12.25 2.65 -3.84
CA ALA A 68 -12.47 1.24 -4.13
C ALA A 68 -13.90 1.00 -4.65
N GLY A 69 -14.18 1.46 -5.87
CA GLY A 69 -15.41 1.08 -6.59
C GLY A 69 -15.33 -0.36 -7.11
N ALA A 70 -16.45 -0.87 -7.63
CA ALA A 70 -16.51 -2.13 -8.38
C ALA A 70 -15.78 -1.98 -9.73
N GLY A 71 -14.46 -1.89 -9.68
CA GLY A 71 -13.58 -1.98 -10.83
C GLY A 71 -13.12 -3.40 -11.08
N GLU A 72 -12.42 -3.59 -12.19
CA GLU A 72 -11.77 -4.86 -12.53
C GLU A 72 -10.83 -5.33 -11.40
N ALA A 73 -10.74 -6.66 -11.24
CA ALA A 73 -9.80 -7.27 -10.31
C ALA A 73 -8.35 -6.93 -10.72
N ILE A 74 -7.46 -6.85 -9.74
CA ILE A 74 -6.04 -6.59 -9.96
C ILE A 74 -5.31 -7.93 -9.98
N GLY A 75 -4.62 -8.22 -11.08
CA GLY A 75 -3.79 -9.42 -11.20
C GLY A 75 -2.68 -9.48 -10.16
N ALA A 76 -2.33 -10.69 -9.72
CA ALA A 76 -1.36 -10.91 -8.65
C ALA A 76 -0.01 -10.22 -8.90
N GLU A 77 0.53 -10.33 -10.12
CA GLU A 77 1.84 -9.74 -10.46
C GLU A 77 1.80 -8.21 -10.47
N ALA A 78 0.72 -7.63 -11.02
CA ALA A 78 0.52 -6.18 -10.98
C ALA A 78 0.41 -5.68 -9.53
N LEU A 79 -0.33 -6.40 -8.68
CA LEU A 79 -0.46 -6.04 -7.28
C LEU A 79 0.86 -6.19 -6.51
N ARG A 80 1.63 -7.24 -6.79
CA ARG A 80 2.99 -7.45 -6.26
C ARG A 80 3.88 -6.26 -6.61
N ALA A 81 3.90 -5.83 -7.87
CA ALA A 81 4.70 -4.70 -8.32
C ALA A 81 4.31 -3.40 -7.58
N LEU A 82 3.01 -3.12 -7.42
CA LEU A 82 2.52 -1.98 -6.63
C LEU A 82 2.97 -2.06 -5.17
N CYS A 83 2.87 -3.24 -4.55
CA CYS A 83 3.26 -3.47 -3.16
C CYS A 83 4.78 -3.41 -2.95
N ALA A 84 5.58 -3.73 -3.98
CA ALA A 84 7.04 -3.65 -3.94
C ALA A 84 7.55 -2.22 -4.13
N ALA A 85 6.80 -1.35 -4.80
CA ALA A 85 7.18 0.05 -5.07
C ALA A 85 7.74 0.81 -3.86
N PRO A 86 7.09 0.82 -2.67
CA PRO A 86 7.63 1.53 -1.50
C PRO A 86 8.93 0.91 -0.98
N LEU A 87 9.29 -0.32 -1.32
CA LEU A 87 10.52 -0.96 -0.87
C LEU A 87 11.71 -0.65 -1.77
N ALA A 88 11.48 -0.18 -3.01
CA ALA A 88 12.53 0.02 -4.01
C ALA A 88 13.69 0.90 -3.50
N ALA A 89 13.37 2.03 -2.85
CA ALA A 89 14.37 2.93 -2.26
C ALA A 89 14.81 2.54 -0.82
N ARG A 90 14.41 1.36 -0.33
CA ARG A 90 14.61 0.92 1.05
C ARG A 90 15.29 -0.47 1.07
N PRO A 91 16.60 -0.55 0.82
CA PRO A 91 17.31 -1.83 0.59
C PRO A 91 17.31 -2.79 1.78
N ARG A 92 16.97 -2.30 2.98
CA ARG A 92 16.82 -3.15 4.18
C ARG A 92 15.45 -3.81 4.28
N LEU A 93 14.54 -3.54 3.35
CA LEU A 93 13.21 -4.15 3.29
C LEU A 93 13.13 -5.09 2.10
N THR A 94 12.53 -6.26 2.32
CA THR A 94 12.24 -7.24 1.27
C THR A 94 10.76 -7.61 1.27
N LEU A 95 10.24 -7.98 0.10
CA LEU A 95 8.87 -8.48 -0.07
C LEU A 95 8.91 -9.91 -0.61
N ASP A 96 8.44 -10.84 0.22
CA ASP A 96 8.07 -12.21 -0.18
C ASP A 96 6.58 -12.24 -0.56
N TRP A 97 6.27 -12.85 -1.69
CA TRP A 97 4.94 -12.80 -2.30
C TRP A 97 4.54 -14.16 -2.85
N THR A 98 3.45 -14.72 -2.33
CA THR A 98 2.95 -16.04 -2.76
C THR A 98 1.51 -16.01 -3.27
N LEU A 99 0.89 -14.83 -3.41
CA LEU A 99 -0.43 -14.72 -4.04
C LEU A 99 -0.30 -14.96 -5.54
N ALA A 100 -1.18 -15.78 -6.10
CA ALA A 100 -1.22 -16.10 -7.52
C ALA A 100 -2.53 -15.67 -8.18
N GLU A 101 -3.58 -15.48 -7.38
CA GLU A 101 -4.90 -15.07 -7.83
C GLU A 101 -5.02 -13.55 -8.01
N ALA A 102 -5.90 -13.15 -8.92
CA ALA A 102 -6.33 -11.75 -8.99
C ALA A 102 -7.22 -11.42 -7.78
N LEU A 103 -7.06 -10.22 -7.23
CA LEU A 103 -7.87 -9.74 -6.11
C LEU A 103 -8.90 -8.72 -6.56
N PRO A 104 -10.16 -8.80 -6.07
CA PRO A 104 -11.10 -7.70 -6.20
C PRO A 104 -10.48 -6.41 -5.67
N ARG A 105 -10.78 -5.28 -6.33
CA ARG A 105 -10.18 -3.99 -5.99
C ARG A 105 -10.30 -3.58 -4.51
N PRO A 106 -11.42 -3.85 -3.79
CA PRO A 106 -11.52 -3.59 -2.36
C PRO A 106 -10.54 -4.43 -1.51
N GLU A 107 -10.36 -5.73 -1.84
CA GLU A 107 -9.37 -6.59 -1.19
C GLU A 107 -7.94 -6.10 -1.44
N ALA A 108 -7.62 -5.77 -2.70
CA ALA A 108 -6.32 -5.23 -3.07
C ALA A 108 -6.00 -3.91 -2.36
N ARG A 109 -6.99 -3.01 -2.20
CA ARG A 109 -6.86 -1.75 -1.44
C ARG A 109 -6.55 -2.02 0.03
N ARG A 110 -7.28 -2.93 0.68
CA ARG A 110 -7.04 -3.29 2.08
C ARG A 110 -5.65 -3.88 2.29
N LEU A 111 -5.20 -4.74 1.38
CA LEU A 111 -3.84 -5.29 1.40
C LEU A 111 -2.77 -4.20 1.24
N ALA A 112 -2.95 -3.28 0.28
CA ALA A 112 -2.04 -2.16 0.06
C ALA A 112 -1.94 -1.26 1.30
N LEU A 113 -3.07 -0.90 1.91
CA LEU A 113 -3.13 -0.11 3.14
C LEU A 113 -2.48 -0.85 4.32
N ALA A 114 -2.74 -2.16 4.47
CA ALA A 114 -2.12 -2.99 5.50
C ALA A 114 -0.59 -3.07 5.33
N LEU A 115 -0.11 -3.15 4.08
CA LEU A 115 1.33 -3.11 3.78
C LEU A 115 1.95 -1.79 4.19
N LEU A 116 1.30 -0.66 3.85
CA LEU A 116 1.77 0.67 4.29
C LEU A 116 1.83 0.77 5.82
N CYS A 117 0.80 0.30 6.54
CA CYS A 117 0.82 0.24 8.00
C CYS A 117 1.99 -0.60 8.53
N ALA A 118 2.24 -1.77 7.94
CA ALA A 118 3.31 -2.67 8.35
C ALA A 118 4.72 -2.10 8.13
N LEU A 119 4.91 -1.23 7.14
CA LEU A 119 6.18 -0.51 6.96
C LEU A 119 6.54 0.35 8.17
N HIS A 120 5.56 0.94 8.86
CA HIS A 120 5.81 1.70 10.09
C HIS A 120 6.32 0.82 11.25
N ALA A 121 6.04 -0.49 11.21
CA ALA A 121 6.54 -1.43 12.20
C ALA A 121 7.99 -1.88 11.95
N LEU A 122 8.60 -1.55 10.81
CA LEU A 122 9.94 -2.01 10.40
C LEU A 122 10.93 -0.85 10.20
N PRO A 123 11.19 0.02 11.20
CA PRO A 123 12.05 1.19 11.02
C PRO A 123 13.51 0.83 10.70
N ARG A 124 13.96 -0.36 11.11
CA ARG A 124 15.32 -0.87 10.87
C ARG A 124 15.43 -1.81 9.67
N GLY A 125 14.32 -2.04 8.97
CA GLY A 125 14.24 -3.04 7.90
C GLY A 125 13.67 -4.37 8.38
N GLY A 126 13.61 -5.34 7.46
CA GLY A 126 12.97 -6.63 7.69
C GLY A 126 12.35 -7.20 6.41
N THR A 127 11.53 -8.22 6.58
CA THR A 127 10.83 -8.89 5.48
C THR A 127 9.34 -8.77 5.67
N LEU A 128 8.65 -8.30 4.64
CA LEU A 128 7.20 -8.41 4.50
C LEU A 128 6.90 -9.66 3.70
N ARG A 129 5.94 -10.47 4.14
CA ARG A 129 5.45 -11.64 3.42
C ARG A 129 3.95 -11.53 3.22
N VAL A 130 3.52 -11.68 1.98
CA VAL A 130 2.10 -11.68 1.59
C VAL A 130 1.70 -13.06 1.08
N ALA A 131 0.64 -13.63 1.66
CA ALA A 131 0.12 -14.93 1.30
C ALA A 131 -1.41 -15.00 1.50
N ARG A 132 -2.07 -15.96 0.84
CA ARG A 132 -3.44 -16.38 1.17
C ARG A 132 -3.36 -17.59 2.10
N GLU A 133 -4.06 -17.52 3.23
CA GLU A 133 -4.22 -18.64 4.16
C GLU A 133 -5.71 -18.90 4.38
N GLY A 134 -6.25 -19.91 3.68
CA GLY A 134 -7.69 -20.15 3.64
C GLY A 134 -8.43 -18.95 3.04
N ALA A 135 -9.37 -18.37 3.79
CA ALA A 135 -10.10 -17.18 3.38
C ALA A 135 -9.35 -15.86 3.64
N ALA A 136 -8.29 -15.88 4.46
CA ALA A 136 -7.62 -14.66 4.90
C ALA A 136 -6.47 -14.28 3.95
N LEU A 137 -6.36 -12.98 3.63
CA LEU A 137 -5.14 -12.40 3.11
C LEU A 137 -4.23 -12.06 4.29
N CYS A 138 -3.06 -12.67 4.33
CA CYS A 138 -2.12 -12.55 5.43
C CYS A 138 -0.91 -11.73 5.00
N LEU A 139 -0.59 -10.72 5.80
CA LEU A 139 0.64 -9.95 5.72
C LEU A 139 1.42 -10.16 7.01
N ALA A 140 2.63 -10.69 6.91
CA ALA A 140 3.55 -10.83 8.02
C ALA A 140 4.76 -9.90 7.83
N ALA A 141 5.01 -9.03 8.79
CA ALA A 141 6.23 -8.24 8.91
C ALA A 141 7.16 -8.94 9.90
N ARG A 142 8.40 -9.23 9.50
CA ARG A 142 9.42 -9.85 10.34
C ARG A 142 10.67 -8.98 10.42
N GLY A 143 11.15 -8.71 11.64
CA GLY A 143 12.34 -7.90 11.89
C GLY A 143 12.37 -7.37 13.32
N GLU A 144 13.08 -6.28 13.53
CA GLU A 144 13.01 -5.55 14.81
C GLU A 144 11.73 -4.71 14.84
N ILE A 145 10.64 -5.32 15.32
CA ILE A 145 9.30 -4.72 15.31
C ILE A 145 9.22 -3.54 16.27
N ALA A 146 8.89 -2.37 15.72
CA ALA A 146 8.56 -1.16 16.49
C ALA A 146 7.09 -0.76 16.24
N ALA A 147 6.19 -1.34 17.03
CA ALA A 147 4.75 -1.11 16.90
C ALA A 147 4.25 -0.10 17.95
N ASP A 148 3.76 1.06 17.49
CA ASP A 148 3.10 2.06 18.33
C ASP A 148 1.78 1.50 18.91
N PRO A 149 1.69 1.24 20.23
CA PRO A 149 0.54 0.55 20.80
C PRO A 149 -0.80 1.21 20.47
N ALA A 150 -0.86 2.55 20.44
CA ALA A 150 -2.11 3.26 20.21
C ALA A 150 -2.68 3.02 18.81
N LEU A 151 -1.82 3.03 17.79
CA LEU A 151 -2.23 2.79 16.41
C LEU A 151 -2.61 1.33 16.19
N TRP A 152 -1.81 0.39 16.68
CA TRP A 152 -2.03 -1.04 16.44
C TRP A 152 -3.22 -1.59 17.24
N GLN A 153 -3.42 -1.13 18.48
CA GLN A 153 -4.62 -1.47 19.27
C GLN A 153 -5.88 -0.82 18.69
N GLY A 154 -5.76 0.41 18.19
CA GLY A 154 -6.84 1.12 17.51
C GLY A 154 -7.26 0.40 16.23
N LEU A 155 -6.30 0.04 15.39
CA LEU A 155 -6.53 -0.72 14.16
C LEU A 155 -7.11 -2.11 14.42
N GLY A 156 -6.71 -2.76 15.53
CA GLY A 156 -7.26 -4.03 15.98
C GLY A 156 -8.63 -3.95 16.66
N GLY A 157 -9.19 -2.75 16.84
CA GLY A 157 -10.51 -2.54 17.46
C GLY A 157 -10.54 -2.73 18.98
N THR A 158 -9.37 -2.79 19.63
CA THR A 158 -9.25 -2.95 21.10
C THR A 158 -9.17 -1.62 21.85
N ALA A 159 -8.95 -0.52 21.12
CA ALA A 159 -8.97 0.85 21.61
C ALA A 159 -9.50 1.79 20.51
N PRO A 160 -9.84 3.05 20.80
CA PRO A 160 -10.07 4.06 19.77
C PRO A 160 -8.77 4.33 18.99
N LEU A 161 -8.89 4.54 17.67
CA LEU A 161 -7.78 5.08 16.89
C LEU A 161 -7.46 6.51 17.34
N PRO A 162 -6.17 6.90 17.44
CA PRO A 162 -5.76 8.28 17.63
C PRO A 162 -6.30 9.22 16.53
N GLU A 163 -6.22 10.52 16.78
CA GLU A 163 -6.50 11.52 15.76
C GLU A 163 -5.62 11.30 14.52
N PRO A 164 -6.15 11.43 13.29
CA PRO A 164 -5.37 11.17 12.08
C PRO A 164 -4.14 12.07 11.94
N ASP A 165 -2.96 11.46 11.93
CA ASP A 165 -1.69 12.09 11.52
C ASP A 165 -1.50 11.88 10.00
N PRO A 166 -1.29 12.94 9.19
CA PRO A 166 -0.98 12.80 7.77
C PRO A 166 0.17 11.85 7.45
N ARG A 167 1.13 11.66 8.36
CA ARG A 167 2.28 10.75 8.19
C ARG A 167 1.94 9.29 8.40
N ARG A 168 0.77 9.00 8.98
CA ARG A 168 0.28 7.65 9.32
C ARG A 168 -1.19 7.45 8.94
N ILE A 169 -1.64 8.19 7.94
CA ILE A 169 -3.05 8.28 7.55
C ILE A 169 -3.61 6.92 7.09
N GLU A 170 -2.74 6.04 6.61
CA GLU A 170 -3.07 4.69 6.19
C GLU A 170 -3.72 3.84 7.29
N PHE A 171 -3.43 4.08 8.57
CA PHE A 171 -4.11 3.40 9.68
C PHE A 171 -5.60 3.76 9.73
N ALA A 172 -5.93 5.05 9.61
CA ALA A 172 -7.30 5.52 9.58
C ALA A 172 -8.03 5.05 8.31
N LEU A 173 -7.36 5.12 7.15
CA LEU A 173 -7.92 4.65 5.88
C LEU A 173 -8.16 3.14 5.86
N LEU A 174 -7.28 2.35 6.47
CA LEU A 174 -7.48 0.89 6.59
C LEU A 174 -8.69 0.57 7.47
N ALA A 175 -8.81 1.22 8.64
CA ALA A 175 -9.95 1.02 9.52
C ALA A 175 -11.28 1.40 8.84
N GLN A 176 -11.29 2.51 8.10
CA GLN A 176 -12.47 2.92 7.31
C GLN A 176 -12.78 1.91 6.19
N ALA A 177 -11.78 1.42 5.47
CA ALA A 177 -11.98 0.41 4.42
C ALA A 177 -12.52 -0.91 4.99
N LEU A 178 -12.01 -1.35 6.14
CA LEU A 178 -12.50 -2.55 6.85
C LEU A 178 -13.98 -2.39 7.23
N ALA A 179 -14.33 -1.27 7.86
CA ALA A 179 -15.71 -0.98 8.25
C ALA A 179 -16.66 -0.91 7.05
N ARG A 180 -16.27 -0.20 5.98
CA ARG A 180 -17.09 -0.03 4.78
C ARG A 180 -17.32 -1.35 4.04
N ASP A 181 -16.31 -2.20 3.97
CA ASP A 181 -16.38 -3.47 3.24
C ASP A 181 -16.95 -4.61 4.11
N GLY A 182 -17.29 -4.35 5.38
CA GLY A 182 -17.71 -5.39 6.35
C GLY A 182 -16.61 -6.41 6.69
N ALA A 183 -15.37 -6.10 6.36
CA ALA A 183 -14.22 -6.97 6.52
C ALA A 183 -13.65 -6.88 7.94
N ARG A 184 -12.90 -7.93 8.33
CA ARG A 184 -12.28 -8.00 9.67
C ARG A 184 -10.77 -8.08 9.56
N LEU A 185 -10.08 -7.54 10.55
CA LEU A 185 -8.63 -7.62 10.67
C LEU A 185 -8.31 -8.27 12.02
N THR A 186 -7.46 -9.29 11.99
CA THR A 186 -6.83 -9.84 13.19
C THR A 186 -5.36 -9.45 13.20
N ILE A 187 -4.87 -8.94 14.33
CA ILE A 187 -3.48 -8.54 14.51
C ILE A 187 -2.88 -9.46 15.58
N SER A 188 -1.72 -10.02 15.30
CA SER A 188 -0.96 -10.82 16.28
C SER A 188 0.51 -10.40 16.22
N HIS A 189 1.13 -10.30 17.40
CA HIS A 189 2.55 -9.96 17.53
C HIS A 189 3.21 -11.02 18.40
N ALA A 190 4.20 -11.73 17.85
CA ALA A 190 4.95 -12.75 18.54
C ALA A 190 6.44 -12.63 18.18
N GLY A 191 7.28 -12.35 19.19
CA GLY A 191 8.72 -12.22 19.00
C GLY A 191 9.09 -11.12 18.01
N ASP A 192 9.71 -11.52 16.90
CA ASP A 192 10.18 -10.66 15.81
C ASP A 192 9.14 -10.49 14.68
N THR A 193 7.91 -10.97 14.87
CA THR A 193 6.92 -11.08 13.81
C THR A 193 5.59 -10.42 14.18
N LEU A 194 5.16 -9.47 13.37
CA LEU A 194 3.85 -8.83 13.40
C LEU A 194 3.01 -9.32 12.22
N ARG A 195 1.85 -9.90 12.48
CA ARG A 195 0.98 -10.49 11.46
C ARG A 195 -0.40 -9.84 11.44
N LEU A 196 -0.82 -9.44 10.25
CA LEU A 196 -2.12 -8.89 9.91
C LEU A 196 -2.87 -9.92 9.04
N ALA A 197 -4.00 -10.42 9.53
CA ALA A 197 -4.88 -11.31 8.78
C ALA A 197 -6.18 -10.57 8.41
N LEU A 198 -6.34 -10.25 7.13
CA LEU A 198 -7.51 -9.60 6.55
C LEU A 198 -8.52 -10.67 6.13
N LEU A 199 -9.64 -10.73 6.83
CA LEU A 199 -10.74 -11.64 6.54
C LEU A 199 -11.80 -10.91 5.70
N PRO A 200 -12.43 -11.58 4.72
CA PRO A 200 -13.56 -11.03 3.98
C PRO A 200 -14.75 -10.79 4.92
N ALA A 201 -15.77 -10.09 4.41
CA ALA A 201 -17.05 -10.02 5.10
C ALA A 201 -17.60 -11.44 5.34
N GLY A 202 -18.16 -11.68 6.52
CA GLY A 202 -18.86 -12.93 6.80
C GLY A 202 -20.00 -13.10 5.80
N LYS A 203 -20.13 -14.30 5.23
CA LYS A 203 -21.40 -14.71 4.62
C LYS A 203 -22.35 -15.02 5.77
N ASP A 204 -23.25 -14.10 6.09
CA ASP A 204 -24.45 -14.44 6.86
C ASP A 204 -25.34 -15.37 6.04
#